data_AF-A0AA39TR72-F1
#
_entry.id   AF-A0AA39TR72-F1
#
_cell.length_a   1.000
_cell.length_b   1.000
_cell.length_c   1.000
_cell.angle_alpha   90.00
_cell.angle_beta   90.00
_cell.angle_gamma   90.00
#
_symmetry.space_group_name_H-M   'P 1'
#
loop_
_entity.id
_entity.type
_entity.pdbx_description
1 polymer ?
#
loop_
_entity_poly.entity_id
_entity_poly.type
_entity_poly.pdbx_seq_one_letter_code
_entity_poly.pdbx_strand_id
1 'polypeptide(L)'
;MLTLFPFWESRALPVSSMHPSARLLTTARTPLIRFLGKRVWPSKPEAPHAHPYGPSELPASFRKPSQPVAAQASSANTLASGAAFTNFWEAPERFWKHDVNEVEIVAVESGGASLW
;
A
#
# COMPACT_ATOMS: atom_id res chain seq x y z
N MET A 1 82.78 26.00 24.90
CA MET A 1 82.42 24.76 25.62
C MET A 1 80.91 24.57 25.41
N LEU A 2 80.53 23.64 24.53
CA LEU A 2 79.15 23.39 24.06
C LEU A 2 78.71 22.01 24.54
N THR A 3 77.57 21.92 25.23
CA THR A 3 76.84 20.68 25.56
C THR A 3 75.34 20.98 25.43
N LEU A 4 74.72 20.66 24.29
CA LEU A 4 73.97 19.43 23.99
C LEU A 4 72.74 19.23 24.91
N PHE A 5 71.58 19.71 24.45
CA PHE A 5 70.25 19.42 25.02
C PHE A 5 69.77 18.03 24.56
N PRO A 6 69.10 17.24 25.42
CA PRO A 6 68.58 15.94 25.02
C PRO A 6 67.27 16.09 24.23
N PHE A 7 67.33 15.46 23.07
CA PHE A 7 66.28 15.10 22.15
C PHE A 7 65.25 14.16 22.82
N TRP A 8 64.07 14.67 23.13
CA TRP A 8 62.89 13.84 23.44
C TRP A 8 61.69 14.38 22.66
N GLU A 9 61.49 13.85 21.45
CA GLU A 9 60.31 14.05 20.62
C GLU A 9 59.42 12.81 20.79
N SER A 10 58.32 12.92 21.53
CA SER A 10 57.31 11.85 21.63
C SER A 10 56.52 11.79 20.32
N ARG A 11 56.99 10.95 19.39
CA ARG A 11 56.25 10.63 18.17
C ARG A 11 55.05 9.74 18.51
N ALA A 12 53.87 10.35 18.66
CA ALA A 12 52.61 9.63 18.67
C ALA A 12 52.43 8.92 17.32
N LEU A 13 52.41 7.58 17.34
CA LEU A 13 52.09 6.79 16.16
C LEU A 13 50.57 6.81 15.93
N PRO A 14 50.08 7.10 14.72
CA PRO A 14 48.66 6.96 14.42
C PRO A 14 48.29 5.47 14.41
N VAL A 15 47.45 5.04 15.35
CA VAL A 15 46.76 3.75 15.26
C VAL A 15 45.79 3.83 14.09
N SER A 16 46.23 3.40 12.92
CA SER A 16 45.34 3.17 11.78
C SER A 16 44.58 1.87 12.04
N SER A 17 43.39 1.99 12.64
CA SER A 17 42.43 0.89 12.70
C SER A 17 41.88 0.62 11.31
N MET A 18 42.63 -0.15 10.53
CA MET A 18 42.20 -0.70 9.27
C MET A 18 41.45 -1.99 9.59
N HIS A 19 40.14 -2.04 9.31
CA HIS A 19 39.30 -3.22 9.52
C HIS A 19 39.25 -4.03 8.20
N PRO A 20 40.21 -4.92 7.91
CA PRO A 20 40.28 -5.64 6.62
C PRO A 20 39.06 -6.53 6.39
N SER A 21 38.48 -7.05 7.47
CA SER A 21 37.32 -7.95 7.45
C SER A 21 36.11 -7.29 6.78
N ALA A 22 35.84 -6.01 7.06
CA ALA A 22 34.68 -5.31 6.49
C ALA A 22 34.75 -5.20 4.96
N ARG A 23 35.95 -5.05 4.38
CA ARG A 23 36.14 -4.92 2.93
C ARG A 23 36.04 -6.26 2.19
N LEU A 24 36.46 -7.37 2.83
CA LEU A 24 36.39 -8.70 2.22
C LEU A 24 34.96 -9.25 2.13
N LEU A 25 34.10 -8.96 3.11
CA LEU A 25 32.69 -9.39 3.07
C LEU A 25 31.86 -8.65 2.00
N THR A 26 32.24 -7.44 1.59
CA THR A 26 31.55 -6.68 0.54
C THR A 26 31.72 -7.30 -0.85
N THR A 27 32.86 -7.95 -1.11
CA THR A 27 33.16 -8.59 -2.42
C THR A 27 32.44 -9.92 -2.59
N ALA A 28 32.10 -10.61 -1.49
CA ALA A 28 31.51 -11.95 -1.52
C ALA A 28 29.97 -11.96 -1.54
N ARG A 29 29.30 -10.86 -1.15
CA ARG A 29 27.84 -10.78 -1.06
C ARG A 29 27.36 -9.45 -1.61
N THR A 30 26.81 -9.47 -2.81
CA THR A 30 26.08 -8.32 -3.36
C THR A 30 24.70 -8.24 -2.69
N PRO A 31 24.36 -7.16 -1.97
CA PRO A 31 23.03 -7.03 -1.41
C PRO A 31 22.00 -6.91 -2.55
N LEU A 32 20.95 -7.73 -2.51
CA LEU A 32 19.84 -7.69 -3.49
C LEU A 32 19.07 -6.36 -3.45
N ILE A 33 19.22 -5.61 -2.35
CA ILE A 33 18.58 -4.30 -2.16
C ILE A 33 19.53 -3.22 -2.65
N ARG A 34 19.09 -2.45 -3.66
CA ARG A 34 19.78 -1.27 -4.16
C ARG A 34 19.21 -0.03 -3.47
N PHE A 35 20.04 0.72 -2.78
CA PHE A 35 19.65 2.02 -2.23
C PHE A 35 19.59 3.05 -3.37
N LEU A 36 18.40 3.20 -3.97
CA LEU A 36 18.15 4.07 -5.13
C LEU A 36 18.13 5.58 -4.80
N GLY A 37 18.60 6.00 -3.62
CA GLY A 37 18.54 7.39 -3.16
C GLY A 37 17.16 7.82 -2.66
N LYS A 38 16.95 9.14 -2.51
CA LYS A 38 15.66 9.71 -2.06
C LYS A 38 14.60 9.51 -3.16
N ARG A 39 13.47 8.90 -2.81
CA ARG A 39 12.34 8.71 -3.72
C ARG A 39 11.81 10.08 -4.18
N VAL A 40 11.80 10.33 -5.48
CA VAL A 40 11.16 11.50 -6.09
C VAL A 40 9.79 11.08 -6.59
N TRP A 41 8.75 11.67 -6.04
CA TRP A 41 7.40 11.47 -6.56
C TRP A 41 7.26 12.19 -7.90
N PRO A 42 6.72 11.53 -8.95
CA PRO A 42 6.48 12.21 -10.21
C PRO A 42 5.53 13.39 -9.98
N SER A 43 5.91 14.58 -10.46
CA SER A 43 5.11 15.80 -10.28
C SER A 43 3.82 15.79 -11.11
N LYS A 44 3.71 14.89 -12.07
CA LYS A 44 2.54 14.72 -12.93
C LYS A 44 1.82 13.43 -12.56
N PRO A 45 0.49 13.43 -12.48
CA PRO A 45 -0.29 12.21 -12.35
C PRO A 45 0.03 11.25 -13.50
N GLU A 46 0.23 9.98 -13.18
CA GLU A 46 0.39 8.92 -14.17
C GLU A 46 -0.89 8.81 -15.00
N ALA A 47 -0.74 8.61 -16.32
CA ALA A 47 -1.90 8.43 -17.17
C ALA A 47 -2.62 7.11 -16.81
N PRO A 48 -3.96 7.07 -16.86
CA PRO A 48 -4.70 5.82 -16.67
C PRO A 48 -4.26 4.79 -17.71
N HIS A 49 -3.61 3.72 -17.26
CA HIS A 49 -3.19 2.60 -18.10
C HIS A 49 -4.10 1.40 -17.85
N ALA A 50 -4.51 0.74 -18.93
CA ALA A 50 -5.18 -0.55 -18.83
C ALA A 50 -4.22 -1.59 -18.26
N HIS A 51 -4.74 -2.45 -17.37
CA HIS A 51 -3.95 -3.54 -16.82
C HIS A 51 -3.53 -4.51 -17.95
N PRO A 52 -2.27 -4.96 -18.02
CA PRO A 52 -1.77 -5.79 -19.12
C PRO A 52 -2.50 -7.14 -19.25
N TYR A 53 -3.08 -7.65 -18.16
CA TYR A 53 -3.90 -8.87 -18.16
C TYR A 53 -5.41 -8.58 -18.10
N GLY A 54 -5.81 -7.33 -18.32
CA GLY A 54 -7.22 -6.97 -18.42
C GLY A 54 -7.82 -7.43 -19.74
N PRO A 55 -9.15 -7.63 -19.81
CA PRO A 55 -9.83 -7.81 -21.09
C PRO A 55 -9.59 -6.60 -21.99
N SER A 56 -9.29 -6.83 -23.27
CA SER A 56 -8.96 -5.78 -24.25
C SER A 56 -10.13 -4.85 -24.54
N GLU A 57 -11.36 -5.33 -24.44
CA GLU A 57 -12.58 -4.56 -24.64
C GLU A 57 -13.45 -4.55 -23.38
N LEU A 58 -13.56 -3.37 -22.76
CA LEU A 58 -14.62 -3.11 -21.80
C LEU A 58 -15.94 -2.95 -22.57
N PRO A 59 -17.04 -3.61 -22.16
CA PRO A 59 -18.30 -3.47 -22.85
C PRO A 59 -18.79 -2.02 -22.82
N ALA A 60 -19.56 -1.63 -23.83
CA ALA A 60 -19.99 -0.24 -24.05
C ALA A 60 -20.72 0.39 -22.84
N SER A 61 -21.27 -0.43 -21.93
CA SER A 61 -21.85 -0.01 -20.66
C SER A 61 -20.88 0.75 -19.75
N PHE A 62 -19.58 0.47 -19.83
CA PHE A 62 -18.54 1.11 -19.00
C PHE A 62 -17.98 2.42 -19.58
N ARG A 63 -18.26 2.72 -20.87
CA ARG A 63 -17.72 3.90 -21.55
C ARG A 63 -18.49 5.19 -21.28
N LYS A 64 -19.51 5.16 -20.42
CA LYS A 64 -20.22 6.38 -20.04
C LYS A 64 -19.31 7.17 -19.10
N PRO A 65 -18.74 8.32 -19.53
CA PRO A 65 -18.08 9.20 -18.59
C PRO A 65 -19.14 9.55 -17.54
N SER A 66 -18.76 9.45 -16.27
CA SER A 66 -19.58 9.92 -15.17
C SER A 66 -20.00 11.35 -15.49
N GLN A 67 -21.26 11.51 -15.90
CA GLN A 67 -22.01 12.72 -15.58
C GLN A 67 -21.71 13.03 -14.11
N PRO A 68 -21.49 14.29 -13.71
CA PRO A 68 -21.19 14.61 -12.32
C PRO A 68 -22.25 13.94 -11.43
N VAL A 69 -21.81 12.91 -10.70
CA VAL A 69 -22.67 12.10 -9.84
C VAL A 69 -23.05 13.00 -8.66
N ALA A 70 -24.19 13.67 -8.78
CA ALA A 70 -25.06 13.75 -7.63
C ALA A 70 -25.39 12.31 -7.27
N ALA A 71 -24.97 11.89 -6.06
CA ALA A 71 -25.04 10.56 -5.48
C ALA A 71 -26.07 9.61 -6.13
N GLN A 72 -25.60 8.55 -6.79
CA GLN A 72 -26.45 7.39 -7.05
C GLN A 72 -25.61 6.12 -6.97
N ALA A 73 -25.77 5.45 -5.83
CA ALA A 73 -25.17 4.18 -5.49
C ALA A 73 -25.54 3.12 -6.55
N SER A 74 -24.52 2.39 -7.00
CA SER A 74 -24.64 1.33 -7.99
C SER A 74 -24.91 -0.01 -7.32
N SER A 75 -26.11 -0.56 -7.53
CA SER A 75 -26.37 -2.01 -7.56
C SER A 75 -27.69 -2.29 -8.28
N ALA A 76 -27.70 -2.09 -9.60
CA ALA A 76 -28.77 -2.56 -10.46
C ALA A 76 -28.70 -4.10 -10.59
N ASN A 77 -29.25 -4.80 -9.59
CA ASN A 77 -29.76 -6.14 -9.80
C ASN A 77 -31.11 -5.98 -10.48
N THR A 78 -31.21 -6.41 -11.74
CA THR A 78 -32.44 -6.37 -12.54
C THR A 78 -33.50 -7.25 -11.87
N LEU A 79 -34.30 -6.68 -10.97
CA LEU A 79 -35.47 -7.33 -10.40
C LEU A 79 -36.68 -6.95 -11.24
N ALA A 80 -37.26 -7.98 -11.86
CA ALA A 80 -38.56 -7.94 -12.48
C ALA A 80 -39.55 -7.16 -11.60
N SER A 81 -40.18 -6.12 -12.17
CA SER A 81 -41.29 -5.39 -11.55
C SER A 81 -41.05 -4.84 -10.12
N GLY A 82 -39.82 -4.41 -9.79
CA GLY A 82 -39.56 -3.68 -8.54
C GLY A 82 -39.11 -2.26 -8.84
N ALA A 83 -40.01 -1.28 -8.79
CA ALA A 83 -39.61 0.12 -8.86
C ALA A 83 -38.63 0.42 -7.71
N ALA A 84 -37.50 1.05 -8.02
CA ALA A 84 -36.60 1.55 -6.98
C ALA A 84 -37.36 2.60 -6.17
N PHE A 85 -37.49 2.38 -4.85
CA PHE A 85 -38.19 3.30 -3.96
C PHE A 85 -37.48 4.64 -3.91
N THR A 86 -38.25 5.74 -3.89
CA THR A 86 -37.67 7.08 -3.87
C THR A 86 -37.14 7.41 -2.49
N ASN A 87 -37.86 6.98 -1.46
CA ASN A 87 -37.48 7.13 -0.08
C ASN A 87 -37.25 5.77 0.58
N PHE A 88 -36.36 5.75 1.56
CA PHE A 88 -36.03 4.54 2.32
C PHE A 88 -37.23 3.92 3.04
N TRP A 89 -38.12 4.75 3.59
CA TRP A 89 -39.33 4.30 4.30
C TRP A 89 -40.43 3.75 3.39
N GLU A 90 -40.34 3.95 2.07
CA GLU A 90 -41.24 3.32 1.09
C GLU A 90 -40.84 1.87 0.81
N ALA A 91 -39.59 1.51 1.11
CA ALA A 91 -39.10 0.15 0.93
C ALA A 91 -39.73 -0.83 1.94
N PRO A 92 -39.93 -2.10 1.56
CA PRO A 92 -40.37 -3.14 2.49
C PRO A 92 -39.47 -3.23 3.73
N GLU A 93 -40.08 -3.58 4.87
CA GLU A 93 -39.43 -3.65 6.19
C GLU A 93 -38.14 -4.48 6.23
N ARG A 94 -38.02 -5.51 5.40
CA ARG A 94 -36.78 -6.31 5.24
C ARG A 94 -35.55 -5.49 4.83
N PHE A 95 -35.76 -4.31 4.24
CA PHE A 95 -34.69 -3.39 3.81
C PHE A 95 -34.49 -2.24 4.79
N TRP A 96 -35.27 -2.17 5.87
CA TRP A 96 -35.07 -1.19 6.91
C TRP A 96 -33.83 -1.49 7.75
N LYS A 97 -33.42 -0.50 8.55
CA LYS A 97 -32.28 -0.66 9.46
C LYS A 97 -32.75 -1.58 10.58
N HIS A 98 -32.11 -2.74 10.68
CA HIS A 98 -32.29 -3.67 11.78
C HIS A 98 -31.07 -3.58 12.70
N ASP A 99 -31.30 -3.75 14.00
CA ASP A 99 -30.22 -3.90 14.96
C ASP A 99 -29.54 -5.26 14.74
N VAL A 100 -28.20 -5.27 14.82
CA VAL A 100 -27.42 -6.49 14.60
C VAL A 100 -27.56 -7.41 15.80
N ASN A 101 -28.10 -8.61 15.61
CA ASN A 101 -28.27 -9.61 16.68
C ASN A 101 -26.94 -10.33 16.99
N GLU A 102 -26.77 -10.85 18.21
CA GLU A 102 -25.54 -11.56 18.62
C GLU A 102 -25.18 -12.74 17.70
N VAL A 103 -26.18 -13.43 17.17
CA VAL A 103 -25.98 -14.55 16.22
C VAL A 103 -25.34 -14.05 14.92
N GLU A 104 -25.74 -12.88 14.42
CA GLU A 104 -25.16 -12.29 13.22
C GLU A 104 -23.73 -11.82 13.49
N ILE A 105 -23.47 -11.23 14.65
CA ILE A 105 -22.12 -10.84 15.09
C ILE A 105 -21.19 -12.05 15.07
N VAL A 106 -21.59 -13.14 15.72
CA VAL A 106 -20.80 -14.38 15.77
C VAL A 106 -20.61 -14.97 14.37
N ALA A 107 -21.62 -14.93 13.51
CA ALA A 107 -21.51 -15.42 12.13
C ALA A 107 -20.53 -14.59 11.29
N VAL A 108 -20.49 -13.26 11.48
CA VAL A 108 -19.53 -12.37 10.81
C VAL A 108 -18.12 -12.61 11.34
N GLU A 109 -17.96 -12.71 12.67
CA GLU A 109 -16.67 -12.94 13.33
C GLU A 109 -16.09 -14.33 13.02
N SER A 110 -16.94 -15.35 12.91
CA SER A 110 -16.54 -16.70 12.52
C SER A 110 -16.31 -16.85 11.01
N GLY A 111 -16.62 -15.82 10.21
CA GLY A 111 -16.58 -15.89 8.75
C GLY A 111 -17.54 -16.94 8.17
N GLY A 112 -18.65 -17.22 8.86
CA GLY A 112 -19.62 -18.27 8.51
C GLY A 112 -19.17 -19.69 8.89
N ALA A 113 -18.06 -19.83 9.62
CA ALA A 113 -17.49 -21.13 9.98
C ALA A 113 -18.00 -21.70 11.32
N SER A 114 -19.00 -21.12 11.96
CA SER A 114 -19.55 -21.61 13.25
C SER A 114 -20.86 -22.41 13.14
N LEU A 115 -21.37 -22.63 11.91
CA LEU A 115 -22.68 -23.25 11.67
C LEU A 115 -22.59 -24.69 11.12
N TRP A 116 -21.46 -25.38 11.31
CA TRP A 116 -21.25 -26.77 10.89
C TRP A 116 -20.82 -27.66 12.06
#